data_AF-A7B5V5-F1
#
_entry.id   AF-A7B5V5-F1
#
_cell.length_a   1.000
_cell.length_b   1.000
_cell.length_c   1.000
_cell.angle_alpha   90.00
_cell.angle_beta   90.00
_cell.angle_gamma   90.00
#
_symmetry.space_group_name_H-M   'P 1'
#
loop_
_entity.id
_entity.type
_entity.pdbx_description
1 polymer ?
#
loop_
_entity_poly.entity_id
_entity_poly.type
_entity_poly.pdbx_seq_one_letter_code
_entity_poly.pdbx_strand_id
1 'polypeptide(L)'
;MLKLVKNEEGYIVKGFLKAFKENFRQSTLMWLLYLVFGIVIVVDFMLLRMMSPSIRTVMQVFLIFMTILLISMGIYGFALQARYENRIKNTLKNALILTVAKMPYTLLMLVITVVPVVVTFLTVRTLMLGFLVWLLLGVSLIVWLNSLLLRRVFLVFEDIETSEKAEKI
;
A
#
# COMPACT_ATOMS: atom_id res chain seq x y z
N MET A 1 0.86 19.20 14.87
CA MET A 1 0.74 20.44 14.06
C MET A 1 0.91 21.74 14.85
N LEU A 2 0.81 21.77 16.18
CA LEU A 2 0.98 23.00 17.00
C LEU A 2 2.39 23.62 17.03
N LYS A 3 3.41 23.00 16.44
CA LYS A 3 4.78 23.54 16.39
C LYS A 3 5.10 24.33 15.11
N LEU A 4 4.21 24.33 14.11
CA LEU A 4 4.41 25.02 12.84
C LEU A 4 4.16 26.54 12.91
N VAL A 5 3.56 27.02 14.00
CA VAL A 5 3.20 28.44 14.20
C VAL A 5 4.32 29.25 14.87
N LYS A 6 5.35 28.58 15.40
CA LYS A 6 6.55 29.26 15.89
C LYS A 6 7.61 29.17 14.80
N ASN A 7 8.10 30.33 14.39
CA ASN A 7 9.05 30.63 13.33
C ASN A 7 10.44 29.94 13.54
N GLU A 8 10.45 28.61 13.69
CA GLU A 8 11.61 27.77 13.99
C GLU A 8 11.89 26.82 12.81
N GLU A 9 12.14 27.38 11.62
CA GLU A 9 12.40 26.58 10.41
C GLU A 9 13.59 25.61 10.56
N GLY A 10 14.57 25.94 11.40
CA GLY A 10 15.72 25.08 11.71
C GLY A 10 15.39 23.82 12.53
N TYR A 11 14.26 23.79 13.25
CA TYR A 11 13.82 22.62 14.03
C TYR A 11 12.91 21.68 13.24
N ILE A 12 12.27 22.14 12.16
CA ILE A 12 11.38 21.33 11.32
C ILE A 12 12.19 20.26 10.57
N VAL A 13 13.31 20.64 9.95
CA VAL A 13 14.18 19.69 9.23
C VAL A 13 14.77 18.64 10.18
N LYS A 14 15.23 19.06 11.37
CA LYS A 14 15.75 18.14 12.39
C LYS A 14 14.67 17.19 12.90
N GLY A 15 13.45 17.69 13.13
CA GLY A 15 12.31 16.88 13.53
C GLY A 15 11.91 15.87 12.47
N PHE A 16 11.89 16.28 11.19
CA PHE A 16 11.61 15.39 10.06
C PHE A 16 12.68 14.30 9.92
N LEU A 17 13.98 14.65 9.94
CA LEU A 17 15.07 13.67 9.82
C LEU A 17 15.07 12.66 10.97
N LYS A 18 14.73 13.11 12.19
CA LYS A 18 14.58 12.22 13.34
C LYS A 18 13.43 11.23 13.13
N ALA A 19 12.24 11.73 12.78
CA ALA A 19 11.07 10.88 12.52
C ALA A 19 11.30 9.94 11.34
N PHE A 20 11.99 10.40 10.29
CA PHE A 20 12.39 9.58 9.16
C PHE A 20 13.29 8.43 9.61
N LYS A 21 14.34 8.70 10.39
CA LYS A 21 15.28 7.67 10.87
C LYS A 21 14.59 6.64 11.78
N GLU A 22 13.68 7.09 12.64
CA GLU A 22 12.90 6.22 13.53
C GLU A 22 11.97 5.28 12.73
N ASN A 23 11.31 5.81 11.70
CA ASN A 23 10.40 5.03 10.86
C ASN A 23 11.10 4.24 9.76
N PHE A 24 12.31 4.63 9.35
CA PHE A 24 13.03 4.01 8.24
C PHE A 24 13.22 2.51 8.47
N ARG A 25 13.73 2.11 9.64
CA ARG A 25 13.94 0.69 9.96
C ARG A 25 12.65 -0.12 9.87
N GLN A 26 11.55 0.42 10.39
CA GLN A 26 10.28 -0.28 10.39
C GLN A 26 9.67 -0.38 8.98
N SER A 27 9.71 0.72 8.23
CA SER A 27 9.23 0.78 6.84
C SER A 27 10.04 -0.13 5.93
N THR A 28 11.37 -0.15 6.05
CA THR A 28 12.24 -1.07 5.30
C THR A 28 11.95 -2.52 5.66
N LEU A 29 11.72 -2.83 6.94
CA LEU A 29 11.39 -4.20 7.34
C LEU A 29 10.03 -4.64 6.80
N MET A 30 9.01 -3.77 6.81
CA MET A 30 7.73 -4.04 6.14
C MET A 30 7.93 -4.24 4.64
N TRP A 31 8.70 -3.38 3.99
CA TRP A 31 8.99 -3.50 2.57
C TRP A 31 9.67 -4.82 2.21
N LEU A 32 10.68 -5.24 2.97
CA LEU A 32 11.33 -6.54 2.81
C LEU A 32 10.36 -7.70 2.99
N LEU A 33 9.45 -7.61 3.98
CA LEU A 33 8.44 -8.64 4.19
C LEU A 33 7.51 -8.77 2.98
N TYR A 34 6.98 -7.66 2.45
CA TYR A 34 6.18 -7.69 1.22
C TYR A 34 6.97 -8.21 0.01
N LEU A 35 8.25 -7.85 -0.10
CA LEU A 35 9.12 -8.33 -1.16
C LEU A 35 9.34 -9.85 -1.10
N VAL A 36 9.57 -10.41 0.09
CA VAL A 36 9.73 -11.87 0.28
C VAL A 36 8.45 -12.60 -0.13
N PHE A 37 7.28 -12.17 0.33
CA PHE A 37 6.01 -12.77 -0.09
C PHE A 37 5.77 -12.62 -1.60
N GLY A 38 6.15 -11.48 -2.19
CA GLY A 38 6.08 -11.26 -3.63
C GLY A 38 6.96 -12.25 -4.41
N ILE A 39 8.21 -12.47 -3.97
CA ILE A 39 9.11 -13.46 -4.60
C ILE A 39 8.52 -14.87 -4.51
N VAL A 40 8.01 -15.27 -3.34
CA VAL A 40 7.39 -16.59 -3.16
C VAL A 40 6.24 -16.78 -4.15
N ILE A 41 5.33 -15.82 -4.25
CA ILE A 41 4.22 -15.86 -5.22
C ILE A 41 4.72 -15.96 -6.67
N VAL A 42 5.74 -15.19 -7.04
CA VAL A 42 6.31 -15.22 -8.40
C VAL A 42 6.91 -16.59 -8.70
N VAL A 43 7.66 -17.17 -7.76
CA VAL A 43 8.23 -18.53 -7.90
C VAL A 43 7.10 -19.55 -8.02
N ASP A 44 6.06 -19.48 -7.20
CA ASP A 44 4.91 -20.37 -7.27
C ASP A 44 4.19 -20.28 -8.64
N PHE A 45 4.04 -19.08 -9.20
CA PHE A 45 3.53 -18.90 -10.56
C PHE A 45 4.41 -19.57 -11.63
N MET A 46 5.74 -19.56 -11.46
CA MET A 46 6.65 -20.27 -12.38
C MET A 46 6.46 -21.80 -12.29
N LEU A 47 6.25 -22.32 -11.08
CA LEU A 47 6.04 -23.75 -10.82
C LEU A 47 4.73 -24.30 -11.39
N LEU A 48 3.71 -23.44 -11.59
CA LEU A 48 2.44 -23.85 -12.23
C LEU A 48 2.65 -24.54 -13.59
N ARG A 49 3.71 -24.18 -14.32
CA ARG A 49 4.02 -24.76 -15.64
C ARG A 49 4.38 -26.24 -15.58
N MET A 50 4.85 -26.72 -14.42
CA MET A 50 5.24 -28.10 -14.18
C MET A 50 4.08 -28.97 -13.68
N MET A 51 2.95 -28.36 -13.34
CA MET A 51 1.78 -29.06 -12.80
C MET A 51 0.86 -29.60 -13.90
N SER A 52 0.09 -30.64 -13.55
CA SER A 52 -1.00 -31.17 -14.38
C SER A 52 -2.10 -30.13 -14.59
N PRO A 53 -2.87 -30.19 -15.70
CA PRO A 53 -3.86 -29.16 -16.03
C PRO A 53 -4.91 -28.91 -14.93
N SER A 54 -5.42 -29.97 -14.29
CA SER A 54 -6.45 -29.85 -13.25
C SER A 54 -5.95 -29.13 -12.00
N ILE A 55 -4.73 -29.45 -11.55
CA ILE A 55 -4.12 -28.82 -10.36
C ILE A 55 -3.70 -27.38 -10.69
N ARG A 56 -3.17 -27.15 -11.90
CA ARG A 56 -2.71 -25.84 -12.36
C ARG A 56 -3.80 -24.79 -12.24
N THR A 57 -5.01 -25.07 -12.72
CA THR A 57 -6.12 -24.10 -12.72
C THR A 57 -6.49 -23.68 -11.30
N VAL A 58 -6.62 -24.64 -10.38
CA VAL A 58 -6.96 -24.36 -8.98
C VAL A 58 -5.88 -23.53 -8.31
N MET A 59 -4.62 -23.92 -8.48
CA MET A 59 -3.48 -23.20 -7.92
C MET A 59 -3.32 -21.80 -8.52
N GLN A 60 -3.60 -21.63 -9.82
CA GLN A 60 -3.54 -20.33 -10.48
C GLN A 60 -4.57 -19.36 -9.90
N VAL A 61 -5.82 -19.79 -9.71
CA VAL A 61 -6.87 -18.94 -9.08
C VAL A 61 -6.46 -18.55 -7.66
N PHE A 62 -5.95 -19.51 -6.89
CA PHE A 62 -5.45 -19.26 -5.54
C PHE A 62 -4.31 -18.23 -5.52
N LEU A 63 -3.30 -18.37 -6.39
CA LEU A 63 -2.17 -17.45 -6.45
C LEU A 63 -2.57 -16.05 -6.92
N ILE A 64 -3.51 -15.94 -7.87
CA ILE A 64 -4.09 -14.64 -8.27
C ILE A 64 -4.77 -13.97 -7.08
N PHE A 65 -5.58 -14.72 -6.32
CA PHE A 65 -6.20 -14.22 -5.10
C PHE A 65 -5.16 -13.74 -4.07
N MET A 66 -4.12 -14.54 -3.81
CA MET A 66 -3.04 -14.16 -2.90
C MET A 66 -2.28 -12.92 -3.36
N THR A 67 -2.13 -12.73 -4.68
CA THR A 67 -1.48 -11.54 -5.26
C THR A 67 -2.32 -10.29 -5.03
N ILE A 68 -3.63 -10.37 -5.31
CA ILE A 68 -4.60 -9.30 -5.06
C ILE A 68 -4.60 -8.92 -3.58
N LEU A 69 -4.60 -9.92 -2.70
CA LEU A 69 -4.55 -9.73 -1.25
C LEU A 69 -3.25 -9.04 -0.83
N LEU A 70 -2.10 -9.48 -1.33
CA LEU A 70 -0.79 -8.92 -1.00
C LEU A 70 -0.67 -7.46 -1.43
N ILE A 71 -1.10 -7.11 -2.64
CA ILE A 71 -1.08 -5.73 -3.15
C ILE A 71 -2.00 -4.85 -2.32
N SER A 72 -3.22 -5.31 -2.04
CA SER A 72 -4.21 -4.57 -1.24
C SER A 72 -3.70 -4.29 0.17
N MET A 73 -3.16 -5.33 0.82
CA MET A 73 -2.53 -5.20 2.13
C MET A 73 -1.33 -4.27 2.09
N GLY A 74 -0.54 -4.27 1.01
CA GLY A 74 0.55 -3.32 0.80
C GLY A 74 0.06 -1.88 0.82
N ILE A 75 -0.95 -1.55 0.02
CA ILE A 75 -1.52 -0.19 -0.08
C ILE A 75 -1.96 0.30 1.31
N TYR A 76 -2.77 -0.49 2.03
CA TYR A 76 -3.22 -0.11 3.38
C TYR A 76 -2.11 -0.17 4.42
N GLY A 77 -1.22 -1.14 4.34
CA GLY A 77 -0.13 -1.35 5.30
C GLY A 77 0.82 -0.17 5.32
N PHE A 78 1.29 0.27 4.15
CA PHE A 78 2.16 1.45 4.06
C PHE A 78 1.42 2.73 4.47
N ALA A 79 0.14 2.86 4.13
CA ALA A 79 -0.66 4.02 4.55
C ALA A 79 -0.85 4.07 6.08
N LEU A 80 -1.15 2.93 6.70
CA LEU A 80 -1.26 2.79 8.15
C LEU A 80 0.06 3.07 8.86
N GLN A 81 1.17 2.56 8.31
CA GLN A 81 2.51 2.79 8.84
C GLN A 81 2.93 4.25 8.79
N ALA A 82 2.53 4.98 7.75
CA ALA A 82 2.82 6.40 7.62
C ALA A 82 1.99 7.27 8.58
N ARG A 83 0.80 6.80 8.98
CA ARG A 83 -0.15 7.58 9.80
C ARG A 83 -0.14 7.23 11.29
N TYR A 84 0.21 6.00 11.64
CA TYR A 84 0.06 5.48 13.00
C TYR A 84 1.34 4.81 13.50
N GLU A 85 1.67 5.04 14.77
CA GLU A 85 2.77 4.36 15.47
C GLU A 85 2.32 2.98 15.97
N ASN A 86 2.18 2.04 15.04
CA ASN A 86 1.82 0.65 15.33
C ASN A 86 3.02 -0.28 15.21
N ARG A 87 3.03 -1.40 15.93
CA ARG A 87 3.95 -2.50 15.64
C ARG A 87 3.58 -3.15 14.30
N ILE A 88 4.55 -3.68 13.56
CA ILE A 88 4.36 -4.34 12.25
C ILE A 88 3.21 -5.37 12.28
N LYS A 89 3.13 -6.21 13.31
CA LYS A 89 2.06 -7.22 13.46
C LYS A 89 0.67 -6.59 13.47
N ASN A 90 0.51 -5.47 14.18
CA ASN A 90 -0.75 -4.75 14.28
C ASN A 90 -1.06 -4.04 12.95
N THR A 91 -0.06 -3.45 12.30
CA THR A 91 -0.20 -2.84 10.97
C THR A 91 -0.68 -3.86 9.94
N LEU A 92 -0.10 -5.05 9.90
CA LEU A 92 -0.52 -6.12 8.98
C LEU A 92 -1.94 -6.61 9.28
N LYS A 93 -2.28 -6.82 10.56
CA LYS A 93 -3.65 -7.21 10.95
C LYS A 93 -4.67 -6.15 10.54
N ASN A 94 -4.38 -4.88 10.79
CA ASN A 94 -5.28 -3.79 10.45
C ASN A 94 -5.38 -3.61 8.92
N ALA A 95 -4.29 -3.78 8.17
CA ALA A 95 -4.30 -3.75 6.72
C ALA A 95 -5.18 -4.86 6.13
N LEU A 96 -5.10 -6.07 6.69
CA LEU A 96 -5.96 -7.18 6.29
C LEU A 96 -7.44 -6.88 6.56
N ILE A 97 -7.75 -6.35 7.75
CA ILE A 97 -9.12 -5.95 8.11
C ILE A 97 -9.63 -4.88 7.14
N LEU A 98 -8.86 -3.84 6.85
CA LEU A 98 -9.26 -2.77 5.93
C LEU A 98 -9.48 -3.27 4.52
N THR A 99 -8.63 -4.19 4.05
CA THR A 99 -8.74 -4.81 2.72
C THR A 99 -10.14 -5.42 2.52
N VAL A 100 -10.64 -6.12 3.54
CA VAL A 100 -11.96 -6.79 3.50
C VAL A 100 -13.11 -5.84 3.90
N ALA A 101 -12.90 -4.97 4.88
CA ALA A 101 -13.95 -4.08 5.40
C ALA A 101 -14.30 -2.95 4.41
N LYS A 102 -13.37 -2.55 3.54
CA LYS A 102 -13.54 -1.44 2.59
C LYS A 102 -13.38 -1.91 1.14
N MET A 103 -13.87 -3.11 0.83
CA MET A 103 -13.75 -3.77 -0.48
C MET A 103 -14.00 -2.88 -1.72
N PRO A 104 -15.03 -2.01 -1.77
CA PRO A 104 -15.20 -1.13 -2.94
C PRO A 104 -14.01 -0.17 -3.14
N TYR A 105 -13.49 0.41 -2.06
CA TYR A 105 -12.31 1.28 -2.11
C TYR A 105 -11.04 0.48 -2.39
N THR A 106 -10.91 -0.71 -1.81
CA THR A 106 -9.82 -1.64 -2.08
C THR A 106 -9.73 -1.94 -3.58
N LEU A 107 -10.86 -2.28 -4.22
CA LEU A 107 -10.91 -2.60 -5.64
C LEU A 107 -10.53 -1.42 -6.51
N LEU A 108 -11.03 -0.22 -6.20
CA LEU A 108 -10.66 1.01 -6.91
C LEU A 108 -9.15 1.30 -6.81
N MET A 109 -8.57 1.18 -5.61
CA MET A 109 -7.14 1.39 -5.39
C MET A 109 -6.29 0.34 -6.12
N LEU A 110 -6.75 -0.91 -6.14
CA LEU A 110 -6.14 -1.98 -6.92
C LEU A 110 -6.13 -1.64 -8.41
N VAL A 111 -7.26 -1.20 -8.97
CA VAL A 111 -7.36 -0.81 -10.38
C VAL A 111 -6.40 0.33 -10.69
N ILE A 112 -6.39 1.39 -9.87
CA ILE A 112 -5.50 2.55 -10.02
C ILE A 112 -4.02 2.13 -9.96
N THR A 113 -3.69 1.12 -9.17
CA THR A 113 -2.30 0.67 -8.99
C THR A 113 -1.86 -0.33 -10.06
N VAL A 114 -2.70 -1.32 -10.39
CA VAL A 114 -2.35 -2.46 -11.23
C VAL A 114 -2.54 -2.16 -12.71
N VAL A 115 -3.63 -1.49 -13.10
CA VAL A 115 -3.93 -1.27 -14.52
C VAL A 115 -2.84 -0.47 -15.23
N PRO A 116 -2.33 0.67 -14.69
CA PRO A 116 -1.25 1.40 -15.35
C PRO A 116 0.02 0.57 -15.53
N VAL A 117 0.34 -0.28 -14.56
CA VAL A 117 1.49 -1.20 -14.63
C VAL A 117 1.27 -2.21 -15.74
N VAL A 118 0.11 -2.89 -15.76
CA VAL A 118 -0.21 -3.88 -16.81
C VAL A 118 -0.18 -3.24 -18.20
N VAL A 119 -0.81 -2.07 -18.38
CA VAL A 119 -0.85 -1.33 -19.65
C VAL A 119 0.57 -1.00 -20.16
N THR A 120 1.47 -0.65 -19.24
CA THR A 120 2.87 -0.37 -19.58
C THR A 120 3.56 -1.57 -20.23
N PHE A 121 3.24 -2.79 -19.81
CA PHE A 121 3.91 -4.00 -20.31
C PHE A 121 3.17 -4.71 -21.46
N LEU A 122 2.05 -4.16 -21.98
CA LEU A 122 1.28 -4.81 -23.06
C LEU A 122 2.03 -4.87 -24.41
N THR A 123 2.79 -3.84 -24.76
CA THR A 123 3.47 -3.72 -26.05
C THR A 123 4.80 -2.99 -25.90
N VAL A 124 5.71 -3.14 -26.86
CA VAL A 124 6.99 -2.40 -26.87
C VAL A 124 6.75 -0.88 -26.92
N ARG A 125 5.71 -0.42 -27.64
CA ARG A 125 5.34 1.00 -27.71
C ARG A 125 4.86 1.53 -26.35
N THR A 126 3.95 0.80 -25.68
CA THR A 126 3.44 1.21 -24.37
C THR A 126 4.51 1.12 -23.29
N LEU A 127 5.50 0.23 -23.44
CA LEU A 127 6.67 0.16 -22.56
C LEU A 127 7.54 1.41 -22.67
N MET A 128 7.88 1.82 -23.89
CA MET A 128 8.70 3.02 -24.13
C MET A 128 8.01 4.30 -23.62
N LEU A 129 6.74 4.49 -23.97
CA LEU A 129 5.96 5.64 -23.48
C LEU A 129 5.72 5.56 -21.97
N GLY A 130 5.40 4.37 -21.47
CA GLY A 130 5.18 4.14 -20.06
C GLY A 130 6.40 4.47 -19.24
N PHE A 131 7.61 4.07 -19.67
CA PHE A 131 8.86 4.43 -18.99
C PHE A 131 9.00 5.95 -18.78
N LEU A 132 8.73 6.74 -19.83
CA LEU A 132 8.75 8.20 -19.74
C LEU A 132 7.69 8.73 -18.76
N VAL A 133 6.46 8.20 -18.83
CA VAL A 133 5.38 8.56 -17.91
C VAL A 133 5.75 8.24 -16.46
N TRP A 134 6.26 7.03 -16.19
CA TRP A 134 6.67 6.59 -14.85
C TRP A 134 7.78 7.46 -14.25
N LEU A 135 8.76 7.85 -15.07
CA LEU A 135 9.87 8.69 -14.65
C LEU A 135 9.45 10.12 -14.33
N LEU A 136 8.51 10.68 -15.10
CA LEU A 136 8.08 12.07 -14.92
C LEU A 136 6.99 12.24 -13.87
N LEU A 137 5.93 11.43 -13.89
CA LEU A 137 4.76 11.64 -13.03
C LEU A 137 4.00 10.37 -12.61
N GLY A 138 4.27 9.20 -13.18
CA GLY A 138 3.42 8.01 -13.03
C GLY A 138 3.30 7.53 -11.59
N VAL A 139 4.43 7.37 -10.89
CA VAL A 139 4.42 6.93 -9.47
C VAL A 139 3.70 7.96 -8.59
N SER A 140 4.03 9.24 -8.75
CA SER A 140 3.44 10.34 -7.98
C SER A 140 1.93 10.43 -8.19
N LEU A 141 1.45 10.27 -9.44
CA LEU A 141 0.04 10.34 -9.77
C LEU A 141 -0.75 9.19 -9.13
N ILE A 142 -0.22 7.96 -9.18
CA ILE A 142 -0.87 6.79 -8.58
C ILE A 142 -0.95 6.94 -7.05
N VAL A 143 0.15 7.36 -6.42
CA VAL A 143 0.16 7.60 -4.96
C VAL A 143 -0.82 8.70 -4.59
N TRP A 144 -0.87 9.78 -5.36
CA TRP A 144 -1.81 10.88 -5.13
C TRP A 144 -3.28 10.42 -5.25
N LEU A 145 -3.64 9.69 -6.31
CA LEU A 145 -5.00 9.16 -6.49
C LEU A 145 -5.39 8.20 -5.35
N ASN A 146 -4.53 7.26 -5.00
CA ASN A 146 -4.76 6.36 -3.88
C ASN A 146 -4.88 7.12 -2.54
N SER A 147 -4.11 8.19 -2.35
CA SER A 147 -4.19 9.01 -1.12
C SER A 147 -5.56 9.66 -0.92
N LEU A 148 -6.24 10.05 -2.00
CA LEU A 148 -7.59 10.63 -1.94
C LEU A 148 -8.61 9.59 -1.43
N LEU A 149 -8.50 8.35 -1.89
CA LEU A 149 -9.34 7.24 -1.45
C LEU A 149 -9.01 6.82 -0.02
N LEU A 150 -7.72 6.73 0.33
CA LEU A 150 -7.26 6.44 1.68
C LEU A 150 -7.76 7.47 2.69
N ARG A 151 -7.76 8.77 2.33
CA ARG A 151 -8.32 9.82 3.19
C ARG A 151 -9.79 9.54 3.50
N ARG A 152 -10.61 9.15 2.52
CA ARG A 152 -12.01 8.78 2.74
C ARG A 152 -12.16 7.57 3.66
N VAL A 153 -11.32 6.55 3.47
CA VAL A 153 -11.32 5.36 4.36
C VAL A 153 -10.95 5.73 5.79
N PHE A 154 -10.01 6.66 5.95
CA PHE A 154 -9.44 7.04 7.23
C PHE A 154 -10.25 8.05 8.04
N LEU A 155 -11.10 8.86 7.39
CA LEU A 155 -12.02 9.78 8.05
C LEU A 155 -12.98 9.06 9.01
N VAL A 156 -13.43 7.85 8.64
CA VAL A 156 -14.33 7.04 9.50
C VAL A 156 -13.74 6.78 10.89
N PHE A 157 -12.43 6.62 10.99
CA PHE A 157 -11.76 6.38 12.28
C PHE A 157 -11.59 7.65 13.10
N GLU A 158 -11.42 8.80 12.44
CA GLU A 158 -11.35 10.09 13.13
C GLU A 158 -12.71 10.41 13.75
N ASP A 159 -13.80 10.26 13.00
CA ASP A 159 -15.15 10.56 13.48
C ASP A 159 -15.49 9.75 14.74
N ILE A 160 -15.18 8.44 14.75
CA ILE A 160 -15.38 7.54 15.91
C ILE A 160 -14.56 7.99 17.13
N GLU A 161 -13.31 8.41 16.94
CA GLU A 161 -12.45 8.85 18.05
C GLU A 161 -12.97 10.17 18.66
N THR A 162 -13.52 11.07 17.83
CA THR A 162 -14.16 12.30 18.32
C THR A 162 -15.45 12.03 19.09
N SER A 163 -16.29 11.10 18.62
CA SER A 163 -17.54 10.75 19.33
C SER A 163 -17.28 10.06 20.67
N GLU A 164 -16.32 9.14 20.75
CA GLU A 164 -15.96 8.48 22.02
C GLU A 164 -15.39 9.47 23.05
N LYS A 165 -14.66 10.49 22.60
CA LYS A 165 -14.17 11.56 23.49
C LYS A 165 -15.31 12.45 23.96
N ALA A 166 -16.29 12.73 23.12
CA ALA A 166 -17.46 13.54 23.47
C ALA A 166 -18.40 12.83 24.47
N GLU A 167 -18.57 11.51 24.40
CA GLU A 167 -19.38 10.74 25.37
C GLU A 167 -18.72 10.58 26.75
N LYS A 168 -17.41 10.83 26.86
CA LYS A 168 -16.65 10.73 28.12
C LYS A 168 -16.52 12.08 28.86
N ILE A 169 -17.13 13.15 28.35
CA ILE A 169 -17.15 14.51 28.93
C ILE A 169 -18.56 14.80 29.45
#